data_AF-A0A955VWL8-F1
#
_entry.id   AF-A0A955VWL8-F1
#
_cell.length_a   1.000
_cell.length_b   1.000
_cell.length_c   1.000
_cell.angle_alpha   90.00
_cell.angle_beta   90.00
_cell.angle_gamma   90.00
#
_symmetry.space_group_name_H-M   'P 1'
#
loop_
_entity.id
_entity.type
_entity.pdbx_description
1 polymer ?
#
loop_
_entity_poly.entity_id
_entity_poly.type
_entity_poly.pdbx_seq_one_letter_code
_entity_poly.pdbx_strand_id
1 'polypeptide(L)'
;CAPGARLGLCSVCDASGEPSVPTSDDACPDVDCGQEARYARTELADGVVVCTATQASIRPGVPRCLAPDLCQTDPAVLCGPPTAEEVARADGCQALQGCEGATPPSLQAAPDGAQCNTFGTCQAGTCSVSPACGAFAGPSTVRYCQEGVDGANAFCEFFVDGPNGNSTCDQFCQSFGTFCLAAFRDRNNTCEPEGGARCDEGFDDQICRCVLP
;
A
#
# COMPACT_ATOMS: atom_id res chain seq x y z
N CYS A 1 -9.11 59.59 9.97
CA CYS A 1 -9.73 58.31 10.37
C CYS A 1 -10.63 58.58 11.57
N ALA A 2 -11.85 58.06 11.59
CA ALA A 2 -12.64 58.01 12.83
C ALA A 2 -13.41 56.68 12.89
N PRO A 3 -12.69 55.58 12.66
CA PRO A 3 -12.57 54.52 13.66
C PRO A 3 -11.12 54.34 14.20
N GLY A 4 -11.03 54.11 15.52
CA GLY A 4 -10.11 53.19 16.19
C GLY A 4 -8.59 53.34 15.99
N ALA A 5 -8.01 54.42 16.49
CA ALA A 5 -6.58 54.76 16.37
C ALA A 5 -5.59 53.90 17.19
N ARG A 6 -5.74 52.58 17.30
CA ARG A 6 -4.73 51.73 17.98
C ARG A 6 -4.33 50.42 17.32
N LEU A 7 -4.99 49.96 16.24
CA LEU A 7 -4.72 48.60 15.73
C LEU A 7 -4.63 48.44 14.20
N GLY A 8 -4.41 49.51 13.43
CA GLY A 8 -3.95 49.35 12.03
C GLY A 8 -4.91 48.69 11.03
N LEU A 9 -6.10 48.24 11.43
CA LEU A 9 -7.11 47.67 10.53
C LEU A 9 -7.87 48.77 9.80
N CYS A 10 -7.21 49.39 8.82
CA CYS A 10 -7.87 50.21 7.82
C CYS A 10 -8.49 49.29 6.77
N SER A 11 -9.75 49.51 6.40
CA SER A 11 -10.25 49.08 5.10
C SER A 11 -9.27 49.57 4.04
N VAL A 12 -8.60 48.66 3.34
CA VAL A 12 -7.71 49.04 2.25
C VAL A 12 -8.61 49.24 1.04
N CYS A 13 -8.67 50.45 0.50
CA CYS A 13 -9.32 50.62 -0.79
C CYS A 13 -8.43 49.92 -1.82
N ASP A 14 -8.98 49.01 -2.61
CA ASP A 14 -8.23 48.44 -3.72
C ASP A 14 -7.96 49.52 -4.79
N ALA A 15 -7.28 49.17 -5.88
CA ALA A 15 -6.96 50.12 -6.95
C ALA A 15 -8.20 50.77 -7.61
N SER A 16 -9.41 50.25 -7.35
CA SER A 16 -10.68 50.79 -7.84
C SER A 16 -11.38 51.74 -6.86
N GLY A 17 -10.85 51.90 -5.63
CA GLY A 17 -11.47 52.75 -4.60
C GLY A 17 -12.57 52.06 -3.79
N GLU A 18 -12.81 50.77 -4.04
CA GLU A 18 -13.75 49.95 -3.27
C GLU A 18 -13.11 49.54 -1.93
N PRO A 19 -13.77 49.76 -0.78
CA PRO A 19 -13.24 49.37 0.52
C PRO A 19 -13.19 47.85 0.63
N SER A 20 -11.98 47.29 0.72
CA SER A 20 -11.77 45.87 1.02
C SER A 20 -11.31 45.71 2.47
N VAL A 21 -11.92 44.73 3.18
CA VAL A 21 -11.42 44.31 4.50
C VAL A 21 -10.22 43.40 4.24
N PRO A 22 -9.02 43.66 4.81
CA PRO A 22 -7.91 42.73 4.67
C PRO A 22 -8.37 41.37 5.17
N THR A 23 -8.42 40.38 4.27
CA THR A 23 -8.87 39.03 4.62
C THR A 23 -7.79 38.24 5.37
N SER A 24 -6.60 38.83 5.56
CA SER A 24 -5.44 38.29 6.26
C SER A 24 -5.00 39.32 7.30
N ASP A 25 -5.10 38.99 8.58
CA ASP A 25 -4.52 39.76 9.68
C ASP A 25 -3.52 38.87 10.42
N ASP A 26 -2.24 39.26 10.39
CA ASP A 26 -1.15 38.56 11.08
C ASP A 26 -1.34 38.58 12.61
N ALA A 27 -2.28 39.37 13.14
CA ALA A 27 -2.67 39.38 14.55
C ALA A 27 -3.65 38.24 14.91
N CYS A 28 -4.29 37.59 13.94
CA CYS A 28 -5.15 36.44 14.22
C CYS A 28 -4.30 35.15 14.29
N PRO A 29 -4.50 34.30 15.31
CA PRO A 29 -3.74 33.06 15.44
C PRO A 29 -4.10 32.09 14.31
N ASP A 30 -3.11 31.31 13.86
CA ASP A 30 -3.34 30.21 12.94
C ASP A 30 -4.31 29.19 13.57
N VAL A 31 -5.30 28.75 12.78
CA VAL A 31 -6.23 27.72 13.20
C VAL A 31 -5.69 26.36 12.77
N ASP A 32 -5.31 25.54 13.74
CA ASP A 32 -4.83 24.18 13.51
C ASP A 32 -6.01 23.23 13.26
N CYS A 33 -6.37 23.06 11.99
CA CYS A 33 -7.38 22.09 11.55
C CYS A 33 -6.96 20.61 11.77
N GLY A 34 -5.69 20.36 12.11
CA GLY A 34 -5.13 19.04 12.33
C GLY A 34 -5.31 18.48 13.74
N GLN A 35 -5.65 19.31 14.73
CA GLN A 35 -5.84 18.87 16.13
C GLN A 35 -6.99 17.86 16.31
N GLU A 36 -7.90 17.77 15.34
CA GLU A 36 -9.06 16.87 15.36
C GLU A 36 -8.86 15.64 14.45
N ALA A 37 -7.62 15.29 14.11
CA ALA A 37 -7.34 14.10 13.32
C ALA A 37 -7.96 12.87 13.99
N ARG A 38 -8.89 12.21 13.28
CA ARG A 38 -9.50 10.96 13.74
C ARG A 38 -8.95 9.80 12.94
N TYR A 39 -8.34 8.86 13.63
CA TYR A 39 -7.82 7.65 13.05
C TYR A 39 -8.86 6.54 13.12
N ALA A 40 -9.00 5.81 12.02
CA ALA A 40 -9.86 4.66 11.91
C ALA A 40 -9.09 3.50 11.29
N ARG A 41 -9.12 2.37 12.00
CA ARG A 41 -8.56 1.09 11.57
C ARG A 41 -9.59 0.33 10.75
N THR A 42 -9.17 -0.17 9.59
CA THR A 42 -9.98 -1.04 8.73
C THR A 42 -9.19 -2.31 8.44
N GLU A 43 -9.80 -3.48 8.65
CA GLU A 43 -9.24 -4.76 8.23
C GLU A 43 -9.78 -5.11 6.85
N LEU A 44 -8.87 -5.35 5.91
CA LEU A 44 -9.16 -5.79 4.55
C LEU A 44 -9.13 -7.32 4.47
N ALA A 45 -9.44 -7.85 3.29
CA ALA A 45 -9.16 -9.25 2.97
C ALA A 45 -7.67 -9.58 3.20
N ASP A 46 -7.39 -10.86 3.46
CA ASP A 46 -6.03 -11.40 3.64
C ASP A 46 -5.28 -10.87 4.88
N GLY A 47 -6.00 -10.31 5.85
CA GLY A 47 -5.44 -9.86 7.13
C GLY A 47 -4.66 -8.54 7.07
N VAL A 48 -4.73 -7.83 5.94
CA VAL A 48 -4.11 -6.51 5.79
C VAL A 48 -4.89 -5.48 6.62
N VAL A 49 -4.17 -4.70 7.43
CA VAL A 49 -4.78 -3.66 8.26
C VAL A 49 -4.37 -2.29 7.72
N VAL A 50 -5.37 -1.46 7.42
CA VAL A 50 -5.17 -0.10 6.93
C VAL A 50 -5.61 0.90 7.99
N CYS A 51 -4.79 1.93 8.18
CA CYS A 51 -5.10 3.08 9.00
C CYS A 51 -5.46 4.27 8.11
N THR A 52 -6.66 4.79 8.28
CA THR A 52 -7.07 6.05 7.65
C THR A 52 -7.10 7.17 8.68
N ALA A 53 -6.47 8.29 8.37
CA ALA A 53 -6.64 9.54 9.12
C ALA A 53 -7.71 10.38 8.43
N THR A 54 -8.73 10.75 9.19
CA THR A 54 -9.71 11.74 8.78
C THR A 54 -9.25 13.08 9.34
N GLN A 55 -8.80 13.95 8.47
CA GLN A 55 -8.40 15.31 8.83
C GLN A 55 -9.22 16.31 8.03
N ALA A 56 -9.66 17.38 8.68
CA ALA A 56 -10.18 18.51 7.96
C ALA A 56 -9.03 19.09 7.13
N SER A 57 -9.12 18.96 5.80
CA SER A 57 -8.11 19.60 4.96
C SER A 57 -8.15 21.08 5.29
N ILE A 58 -6.98 21.69 5.49
CA ILE A 58 -6.88 23.14 5.50
C ILE A 58 -7.35 23.56 4.11
N ARG A 59 -8.63 23.95 3.99
CA ARG A 59 -8.93 24.99 3.03
C ARG A 59 -8.06 26.14 3.50
N PRO A 60 -7.24 26.77 2.64
CA PRO A 60 -6.61 28.03 2.98
C PRO A 60 -7.72 29.05 3.23
N GLY A 61 -8.31 28.98 4.42
CA GLY A 61 -9.26 29.90 4.99
C GLY A 61 -8.41 30.92 5.69
N VAL A 62 -8.07 31.97 4.94
CA VAL A 62 -7.36 33.11 5.48
C VAL A 62 -8.07 33.55 6.76
N PRO A 63 -7.38 33.69 7.90
CA PRO A 63 -8.00 34.04 9.17
C PRO A 63 -8.86 35.30 9.00
N ARG A 64 -10.15 35.20 9.33
CA ARG A 64 -11.12 36.27 9.07
C ARG A 64 -11.35 37.10 10.32
N CYS A 65 -11.08 38.41 10.26
CA CYS A 65 -11.58 39.34 11.27
C CYS A 65 -13.10 39.50 11.13
N LEU A 66 -13.84 39.33 12.22
CA LEU A 66 -15.29 39.58 12.27
C LEU A 66 -15.59 41.03 12.69
N ALA A 67 -14.73 41.60 13.54
CA ALA A 67 -14.78 42.99 14.01
C ALA A 67 -13.37 43.41 14.49
N PRO A 68 -13.12 44.70 14.78
CA PRO A 68 -11.88 45.11 15.47
C PRO A 68 -11.70 44.28 16.75
N ASP A 69 -10.49 43.74 16.95
CA ASP A 69 -10.14 42.86 18.07
C ASP A 69 -10.88 41.51 18.15
N LEU A 70 -11.62 41.11 17.10
CA LEU A 70 -12.39 39.86 17.08
C LEU A 70 -12.06 39.01 15.84
N CYS A 71 -11.28 37.95 16.04
CA CYS A 71 -10.97 36.95 15.02
C CYS A 71 -12.06 35.86 14.99
N GLN A 72 -12.41 35.40 13.79
CA GLN A 72 -13.08 34.10 13.64
C GLN A 72 -12.05 33.03 13.97
N THR A 73 -12.31 32.24 15.00
CA THR A 73 -11.46 31.13 15.44
C THR A 73 -12.17 29.79 15.41
N ASP A 74 -13.45 29.75 15.02
CA ASP A 74 -14.22 28.51 14.93
C ASP A 74 -13.69 27.60 13.81
N PRO A 75 -13.08 26.45 14.14
CA PRO A 75 -12.53 25.53 13.15
C PRO A 75 -13.61 24.97 12.23
N ALA A 76 -14.86 24.85 12.70
CA ALA A 76 -15.97 24.33 11.88
C ALA A 76 -16.31 25.25 10.70
N VAL A 77 -15.95 26.55 10.81
CA VAL A 77 -16.19 27.56 9.77
C VAL A 77 -14.97 27.71 8.84
N LEU A 78 -13.77 27.49 9.37
CA LEU A 78 -12.51 27.75 8.67
C LEU A 78 -11.91 26.51 8.00
N CYS A 79 -12.14 25.33 8.55
CA CYS A 79 -11.60 24.08 8.02
C CYS A 79 -12.48 23.53 6.89
N GLY A 80 -11.84 22.89 5.91
CA GLY A 80 -12.55 22.23 4.82
C GLY A 80 -13.34 21.01 5.29
N PRO A 81 -14.17 20.42 4.40
CA PRO A 81 -14.75 19.11 4.69
C PRO A 81 -13.61 18.12 4.99
N PRO A 82 -13.77 17.22 5.97
CA PRO A 82 -12.76 16.24 6.28
C PRO A 82 -12.52 15.31 5.09
N THR A 83 -11.24 15.07 4.82
CA THR A 83 -10.76 14.06 3.88
C THR A 83 -10.18 12.90 4.66
N ALA A 84 -10.51 11.68 4.23
CA ALA A 84 -9.89 10.48 4.73
C ALA A 84 -8.69 10.13 3.83
N GLU A 85 -7.51 9.97 4.43
CA GLU A 85 -6.28 9.57 3.75
C GLU A 85 -5.69 8.34 4.44
N GLU A 86 -5.13 7.42 3.67
CA GLU A 86 -4.38 6.29 4.20
C GLU A 86 -3.02 6.77 4.72
N VAL A 87 -2.79 6.59 6.02
CA VAL A 87 -1.56 7.06 6.70
C VAL A 87 -0.63 5.94 7.14
N ALA A 88 -1.15 4.71 7.23
CA ALA A 88 -0.35 3.53 7.51
C ALA A 88 -1.05 2.27 6.99
N ARG A 89 -0.24 1.28 6.61
CA ARG A 89 -0.69 -0.04 6.17
C ARG A 89 0.24 -1.07 6.79
N ALA A 90 -0.35 -2.05 7.45
CA ALA A 90 0.36 -3.21 7.97
C ALA A 90 0.01 -4.42 7.12
N ASP A 91 1.03 -5.03 6.53
CA ASP A 91 1.00 -6.37 5.93
C ASP A 91 1.58 -7.39 6.92
N GLY A 92 1.50 -8.69 6.65
CA GLY A 92 1.74 -9.76 7.65
C GLY A 92 3.07 -9.73 8.43
N CYS A 93 4.06 -8.88 8.07
CA CYS A 93 5.26 -8.64 8.88
C CYS A 93 5.28 -7.37 9.71
N GLN A 94 4.17 -6.66 9.76
CA GLN A 94 4.01 -5.46 10.53
C GLN A 94 2.72 -5.57 11.33
N ALA A 95 2.77 -5.12 12.57
CA ALA A 95 1.59 -4.92 13.40
C ALA A 95 1.30 -3.42 13.45
N LEU A 96 0.08 -3.05 13.06
CA LEU A 96 -0.43 -1.72 13.29
C LEU A 96 -0.86 -1.60 14.75
N GLN A 97 -0.18 -0.76 15.54
CA GLN A 97 -0.63 -0.34 16.85
C GLN A 97 -1.21 1.08 16.80
N GLY A 98 -2.25 1.34 17.59
CA GLY A 98 -2.99 2.60 17.54
C GLY A 98 -3.98 2.64 16.38
N CYS A 99 -4.16 3.82 15.78
CA CYS A 99 -5.14 4.09 14.73
C CYS A 99 -6.63 4.09 15.18
N GLU A 100 -6.88 4.50 16.41
CA GLU A 100 -8.24 4.63 16.94
C GLU A 100 -8.45 5.97 17.63
N GLY A 101 -9.47 6.71 17.20
CA GLY A 101 -9.81 8.00 17.77
C GLY A 101 -8.68 9.01 17.55
N ALA A 102 -8.08 9.52 18.62
CA ALA A 102 -6.97 10.47 18.56
C ALA A 102 -5.58 9.79 18.57
N THR A 103 -5.52 8.45 18.61
CA THR A 103 -4.25 7.72 18.74
C THR A 103 -3.60 7.50 17.37
N PRO A 104 -2.44 8.09 17.08
CA PRO A 104 -1.78 7.93 15.78
C PRO A 104 -1.31 6.47 15.58
N PRO A 105 -1.20 6.01 14.32
CA PRO A 105 -0.67 4.68 14.03
C PRO A 105 0.83 4.61 14.32
N SER A 106 1.27 3.42 14.73
CA SER A 106 2.67 3.03 14.81
C SER A 106 2.83 1.63 14.23
N LEU A 107 3.77 1.47 13.30
CA LEU A 107 4.10 0.17 12.72
C LEU A 107 5.21 -0.48 13.55
N GLN A 108 4.93 -1.68 14.06
CA GLN A 108 5.93 -2.51 14.73
C GLN A 108 6.23 -3.71 13.85
N ALA A 109 7.51 -3.96 13.60
CA ALA A 109 7.92 -5.18 12.90
C ALA A 109 7.51 -6.42 13.72
N ALA A 110 6.93 -7.40 13.04
CA ALA A 110 6.77 -8.73 13.57
C ALA A 110 8.15 -9.34 13.87
N PRO A 111 8.27 -10.23 14.87
CA PRO A 111 9.53 -10.86 15.19
C PRO A 111 10.04 -11.69 14.00
N ASP A 112 11.37 -11.73 13.85
CA ASP A 112 11.99 -12.56 12.81
C ASP A 112 11.54 -14.03 12.97
N GLY A 113 11.14 -14.64 11.85
CA GLY A 113 10.56 -15.99 11.82
C GLY A 113 9.03 -16.05 11.97
N ALA A 114 8.35 -14.94 12.31
CA ALA A 114 6.89 -14.89 12.32
C ALA A 114 6.33 -15.15 10.91
N GLN A 115 5.21 -15.86 10.82
CA GLN A 115 4.59 -16.18 9.53
C GLN A 115 3.85 -14.95 8.97
N CYS A 116 4.15 -14.52 7.75
CA CYS A 116 3.62 -13.26 7.17
C CYS A 116 2.70 -13.43 5.96
N ASN A 117 2.48 -14.67 5.58
CA ASN A 117 1.42 -15.17 4.72
C ASN A 117 1.51 -16.70 4.82
N THR A 118 0.95 -17.47 3.90
CA THR A 118 1.03 -18.92 3.98
C THR A 118 2.48 -19.46 3.88
N PHE A 119 3.43 -18.73 3.26
CA PHE A 119 4.77 -19.25 2.86
C PHE A 119 5.97 -18.43 3.33
N GLY A 120 5.74 -17.21 3.76
CA GLY A 120 6.77 -16.27 4.14
C GLY A 120 7.01 -16.25 5.64
N THR A 121 8.25 -16.00 5.99
CA THR A 121 8.64 -15.63 7.35
C THR A 121 9.16 -14.21 7.37
N CYS A 122 8.91 -13.50 8.46
CA CYS A 122 9.42 -12.16 8.63
C CYS A 122 10.92 -12.17 8.84
N GLN A 123 11.59 -11.26 8.15
CA GLN A 123 12.98 -10.96 8.36
C GLN A 123 13.17 -9.44 8.28
N ALA A 124 13.58 -8.84 9.38
CA ALA A 124 13.76 -7.39 9.51
C ALA A 124 12.51 -6.57 9.08
N GLY A 125 11.31 -7.05 9.47
CA GLY A 125 10.04 -6.37 9.18
C GLY A 125 9.57 -6.47 7.72
N THR A 126 10.24 -7.29 6.90
CA THR A 126 9.83 -7.61 5.53
C THR A 126 9.43 -9.08 5.45
N CYS A 127 8.38 -9.39 4.69
CA CYS A 127 7.98 -10.77 4.45
C CYS A 127 8.95 -11.42 3.46
N SER A 128 9.80 -12.31 3.97
CA SER A 128 10.74 -13.10 3.19
C SER A 128 10.10 -14.46 2.92
N VAL A 129 9.75 -14.73 1.65
CA VAL A 129 9.45 -16.10 1.24
C VAL A 129 10.78 -16.82 1.15
N SER A 130 11.06 -17.71 2.11
CA SER A 130 12.22 -18.59 1.99
C SER A 130 11.97 -19.50 0.78
N PRO A 131 12.90 -19.57 -0.19
CA PRO A 131 12.82 -20.43 -1.37
C PRO A 131 12.61 -21.91 -1.08
N ALA A 132 11.38 -22.33 -0.81
CA ALA A 132 11.10 -23.75 -0.60
C ALA A 132 11.08 -24.53 -1.93
N CYS A 133 11.48 -23.92 -3.07
CA CYS A 133 11.62 -24.65 -4.32
C CYS A 133 12.63 -25.82 -4.19
N GLY A 134 13.57 -25.74 -3.24
CA GLY A 134 14.51 -26.82 -2.92
C GLY A 134 13.89 -28.09 -2.34
N ALA A 135 12.63 -28.05 -1.88
CA ALA A 135 11.90 -29.23 -1.42
C ALA A 135 11.31 -30.07 -2.57
N PHE A 136 11.17 -29.49 -3.77
CA PHE A 136 10.71 -30.21 -4.96
C PHE A 136 11.89 -30.93 -5.63
N ALA A 137 12.43 -31.95 -4.95
CA ALA A 137 13.36 -32.89 -5.57
C ALA A 137 12.58 -33.80 -6.54
N GLY A 138 12.35 -33.31 -7.76
CA GLY A 138 11.78 -34.10 -8.86
C GLY A 138 12.74 -35.18 -9.37
N PRO A 139 12.31 -36.05 -10.30
CA PRO A 139 13.19 -36.97 -11.01
C PRO A 139 14.34 -36.21 -11.71
N SER A 140 15.43 -36.90 -12.08
CA SER A 140 16.64 -36.29 -12.69
C SER A 140 16.42 -35.55 -14.01
N THR A 141 15.20 -35.61 -14.55
CA THR A 141 14.71 -34.93 -15.76
C THR A 141 14.06 -33.58 -15.48
N VAL A 142 13.99 -33.16 -14.21
CA VAL A 142 13.42 -31.89 -13.77
C VAL A 142 14.55 -31.00 -13.24
N ARG A 143 14.62 -29.76 -13.73
CA ARG A 143 15.61 -28.78 -13.28
C ARG A 143 14.89 -27.54 -12.77
N TYR A 144 15.30 -27.06 -11.59
CA TYR A 144 14.85 -25.77 -11.09
C TYR A 144 15.37 -24.63 -11.97
N CYS A 145 14.47 -23.73 -12.35
CA CYS A 145 14.80 -22.55 -13.14
C CYS A 145 14.92 -21.31 -12.25
N GLN A 146 13.82 -20.92 -11.64
CA GLN A 146 13.74 -19.73 -10.79
C GLN A 146 12.51 -19.78 -9.90
N GLU A 147 12.40 -18.79 -9.04
CA GLU A 147 11.23 -18.53 -8.23
C GLU A 147 10.90 -17.04 -8.28
N GLY A 148 9.70 -16.69 -7.87
CA GLY A 148 9.28 -15.31 -7.84
C GLY A 148 7.90 -15.13 -7.26
N VAL A 149 7.38 -13.92 -7.45
CA VAL A 149 6.03 -13.54 -7.05
C VAL A 149 5.31 -12.95 -8.25
N ASP A 150 4.12 -13.46 -8.55
CA ASP A 150 3.22 -12.97 -9.60
C ASP A 150 1.90 -12.52 -8.95
N GLY A 151 1.75 -11.21 -8.77
CA GLY A 151 0.66 -10.62 -7.99
C GLY A 151 0.72 -11.06 -6.53
N ALA A 152 -0.28 -11.83 -6.10
CA ALA A 152 -0.36 -12.37 -4.73
C ALA A 152 0.22 -13.79 -4.60
N ASN A 153 0.67 -14.41 -5.70
CA ASN A 153 1.11 -15.81 -5.69
C ASN A 153 2.64 -15.90 -5.74
N ALA A 154 3.25 -16.55 -4.75
CA ALA A 154 4.63 -17.00 -4.87
C ALA A 154 4.68 -18.27 -5.75
N PHE A 155 5.73 -18.42 -6.56
CA PHE A 155 5.83 -19.51 -7.52
C PHE A 155 7.25 -20.06 -7.65
N CYS A 156 7.34 -21.31 -8.11
CA CYS A 156 8.56 -21.93 -8.60
C CYS A 156 8.41 -22.27 -10.08
N GLU A 157 9.45 -22.02 -10.86
CA GLU A 157 9.58 -22.46 -12.24
C GLU A 157 10.54 -23.63 -12.36
N PHE A 158 10.08 -24.65 -13.07
CA PHE A 158 10.84 -25.86 -13.32
C PHE A 158 10.88 -26.16 -14.80
N PHE A 159 12.06 -26.45 -15.30
CA PHE A 159 12.26 -27.11 -16.57
C PHE A 159 11.88 -28.59 -16.42
N VAL A 160 11.05 -29.08 -17.32
CA VAL A 160 10.58 -30.47 -17.40
C VAL A 160 10.90 -31.00 -18.79
N ASP A 161 11.76 -32.02 -18.85
CA ASP A 161 12.22 -32.68 -20.08
C ASP A 161 11.13 -33.57 -20.69
N GLY A 162 10.84 -33.36 -21.98
CA GLY A 162 9.75 -34.00 -22.73
C GLY A 162 9.80 -35.50 -23.04
N PRO A 163 10.97 -36.15 -23.24
CA PRO A 163 11.03 -37.53 -23.68
C PRO A 163 10.63 -38.54 -22.59
N ASN A 164 10.29 -38.09 -21.38
CA ASN A 164 9.71 -38.90 -20.30
C ASN A 164 8.23 -38.60 -19.97
N GLY A 165 7.46 -38.14 -20.97
CA GLY A 165 6.07 -38.57 -21.15
C GLY A 165 4.99 -37.63 -20.62
N ASN A 166 4.38 -36.88 -21.54
CA ASN A 166 2.98 -36.40 -21.50
C ASN A 166 2.47 -35.66 -20.25
N SER A 167 3.30 -35.36 -19.26
CA SER A 167 2.87 -34.61 -18.09
C SER A 167 2.72 -33.15 -18.46
N THR A 168 1.49 -32.69 -18.54
CA THR A 168 1.19 -31.27 -18.64
C THR A 168 1.71 -30.57 -17.38
N CYS A 169 1.98 -29.27 -17.46
CA CYS A 169 2.40 -28.53 -16.27
C CYS A 169 1.36 -28.61 -15.13
N ASP A 170 0.07 -28.77 -15.44
CA ASP A 170 -0.96 -29.08 -14.45
C ASP A 170 -0.66 -30.39 -13.70
N GLN A 171 -0.37 -31.48 -14.41
CA GLN A 171 -0.06 -32.76 -13.77
C GLN A 171 1.22 -32.69 -12.94
N PHE A 172 2.22 -31.98 -13.46
CA PHE A 172 3.49 -31.76 -12.76
C PHE A 172 3.28 -30.98 -11.45
N CYS A 173 2.61 -29.83 -11.49
CA CYS A 173 2.35 -29.04 -10.28
C CYS A 173 1.43 -29.79 -9.29
N GLN A 174 0.44 -30.54 -9.79
CA GLN A 174 -0.43 -31.39 -8.96
C GLN A 174 0.33 -32.51 -8.27
N SER A 175 1.40 -33.04 -8.87
CA SER A 175 2.25 -34.05 -8.23
C SER A 175 2.89 -33.56 -6.93
N PHE A 176 3.00 -32.24 -6.80
CA PHE A 176 3.49 -31.55 -5.62
C PHE A 176 2.37 -30.96 -4.73
N GLY A 177 1.12 -31.28 -5.04
CA GLY A 177 -0.05 -30.76 -4.31
C GLY A 177 -0.37 -29.30 -4.62
N THR A 178 0.16 -28.74 -5.70
CA THR A 178 -0.03 -27.34 -6.10
C THR A 178 -0.73 -27.24 -7.46
N PHE A 179 -0.92 -26.02 -7.97
CA PHE A 179 -1.53 -25.78 -9.28
C PHE A 179 -0.63 -24.95 -10.19
N CYS A 180 -0.78 -25.11 -11.49
CA CYS A 180 -0.02 -24.37 -12.49
C CYS A 180 -0.57 -22.94 -12.65
N LEU A 181 0.33 -21.95 -12.56
CA LEU A 181 0.02 -20.56 -12.90
C LEU A 181 0.21 -20.28 -14.39
N ALA A 182 1.29 -20.82 -14.94
CA ALA A 182 1.70 -20.59 -16.32
C ALA A 182 2.59 -21.73 -16.81
N ALA A 183 2.60 -21.92 -18.12
CA ALA A 183 3.51 -22.81 -18.80
C ALA A 183 4.20 -22.06 -19.93
N PHE A 184 5.44 -22.41 -20.20
CA PHE A 184 6.23 -21.85 -21.30
C PHE A 184 6.94 -22.98 -22.05
N ARG A 185 7.18 -22.78 -23.34
CA ARG A 185 8.13 -23.61 -24.07
C ARG A 185 9.53 -23.21 -23.64
N ASP A 186 10.40 -24.18 -23.37
CA ASP A 186 11.80 -23.89 -23.07
C ASP A 186 12.60 -23.66 -24.35
N ARG A 187 13.55 -22.73 -24.32
CA ARG A 187 14.52 -22.50 -25.38
C ARG A 187 15.79 -23.32 -25.12
N ASN A 188 15.95 -24.45 -25.80
CA ASN A 188 17.22 -25.21 -25.85
C ASN A 188 17.76 -25.69 -24.48
N ASN A 189 16.88 -26.05 -23.54
CA ASN A 189 17.18 -26.60 -22.22
C ASN A 189 17.91 -25.61 -21.28
N THR A 190 17.56 -24.32 -21.39
CA THR A 190 18.24 -23.22 -20.68
C THR A 190 17.42 -22.58 -19.58
N CYS A 191 16.17 -22.99 -19.34
CA CYS A 191 15.22 -22.26 -18.49
C CYS A 191 14.83 -20.88 -19.04
N GLU A 192 14.97 -20.66 -20.36
CA GLU A 192 14.51 -19.44 -21.01
C GLU A 192 13.19 -19.68 -21.76
N PRO A 193 12.12 -18.91 -21.50
CA PRO A 193 10.86 -19.08 -22.20
C PRO A 193 10.97 -18.66 -23.68
N GLU A 194 10.63 -19.55 -24.60
CA GLU A 194 10.56 -19.29 -26.05
C GLU A 194 9.15 -18.86 -26.52
N GLY A 195 8.13 -19.15 -25.72
CA GLY A 195 6.74 -18.77 -25.97
C GLY A 195 5.81 -19.26 -24.87
N GLY A 196 4.65 -18.63 -24.74
CA GLY A 196 3.62 -19.09 -23.81
C GLY A 196 3.00 -20.42 -24.26
N ALA A 197 2.72 -21.28 -23.29
CA ALA A 197 1.99 -22.53 -23.45
C ALA A 197 0.83 -22.58 -22.45
N ARG A 198 -0.12 -23.48 -22.67
CA ARG A 198 -1.17 -23.71 -21.67
C ARG A 198 -0.73 -24.77 -20.66
N CYS A 199 -1.17 -24.64 -19.41
CA CYS A 199 -0.86 -25.60 -18.36
C CYS A 199 -1.41 -27.02 -18.62
N ASP A 200 -2.44 -27.14 -19.45
CA ASP A 200 -3.07 -28.40 -19.89
C ASP A 200 -2.49 -28.94 -21.21
N GLU A 201 -1.49 -28.26 -21.77
CA GLU A 201 -0.81 -28.67 -23.00
C GLU A 201 0.41 -29.53 -22.65
N GLY A 202 0.60 -30.62 -23.41
CA GLY A 202 1.80 -31.46 -23.31
C GLY A 202 2.72 -31.20 -24.49
N PHE A 203 3.99 -30.88 -24.22
CA PHE A 203 5.03 -30.69 -25.23
C PHE A 203 6.34 -31.32 -24.80
N ASP A 204 7.36 -31.22 -25.66
CA ASP A 204 8.70 -31.71 -25.38
C ASP A 204 9.29 -30.96 -24.17
N ASP A 205 10.05 -29.89 -24.39
CA ASP A 205 10.71 -29.17 -23.30
C ASP A 205 9.87 -27.97 -22.86
N GLN A 206 9.54 -27.93 -21.57
CA GLN A 206 8.64 -26.92 -21.02
C GLN A 206 9.10 -26.41 -19.66
N ILE A 207 8.77 -25.15 -19.39
CA ILE A 207 8.94 -24.51 -18.09
C ILE A 207 7.56 -24.43 -17.43
N CYS A 208 7.40 -25.14 -16.32
CA CYS A 208 6.19 -25.15 -15.53
C CYS A 208 6.31 -24.20 -14.35
N ARG A 209 5.45 -23.17 -14.31
CA ARG A 209 5.32 -22.25 -13.17
C ARG A 209 4.24 -22.77 -12.24
N CYS A 210 4.64 -23.34 -11.12
CA CYS A 210 3.75 -23.87 -10.09
C CYS A 210 3.59 -22.88 -8.94
N VAL A 211 2.37 -22.72 -8.43
CA VAL A 211 2.14 -22.00 -7.17
C VAL A 211 2.87 -22.71 -6.04
N LEU A 212 3.50 -21.93 -5.15
CA LEU A 212 3.94 -22.44 -3.86
C LEU A 212 2.72 -22.66 -2.96
N PRO A 213 2.53 -23.88 -2.41
CA PRO A 213 1.31 -24.30 -1.72
C PRO A 213 1.26 -23.89 -0.28
#